data_AF-A0A7H1RNH8-F1
#
_entry.id   AF-A0A7H1RNH8-F1
#
_cell.length_a   1.000
_cell.length_b   1.000
_cell.length_c   1.000
_cell.angle_alpha   90.00
_cell.angle_beta   90.00
_cell.angle_gamma   90.00
#
_symmetry.space_group_name_H-M   'P 1'
#
loop_
_entity.id
_entity.type
_entity.pdbx_description
1 polymer ?
#
loop_
_entity_poly.entity_id
_entity_poly.type
_entity_poly.pdbx_seq_one_letter_code
_entity_poly.pdbx_strand_id
1 'polypeptide(L)' 'MSAGLDAQATRLLARLRRGPITSLQGLEELGIARTASRVCELRKDGHEIQSEYVKVRDRYGSKCRVARYHLVKERA' A
#
# COMPACT_ATOMS: atom_id res chain seq x y z
N MET A 1 -3.35 -13.35 19.41
CA MET A 1 -2.41 -12.22 19.55
C MET A 1 -2.64 -11.27 18.39
N SER A 2 -3.23 -10.09 18.60
CA SER A 2 -3.19 -9.05 17.56
C SER A 2 -1.77 -8.50 17.55
N ALA A 3 -0.98 -8.89 16.56
CA ALA A 3 0.30 -8.26 16.30
C ALA A 3 0.02 -6.78 16.01
N GLY A 4 0.50 -5.88 16.87
CA GLY A 4 0.42 -4.45 16.60
C GLY A 4 1.05 -4.15 15.24
N LEU A 5 0.45 -3.23 14.49
CA LEU A 5 0.99 -2.78 13.21
C LEU A 5 2.42 -2.27 13.40
N ASP A 6 3.32 -2.68 12.52
CA ASP A 6 4.68 -2.15 12.53
C ASP A 6 4.72 -0.68 12.04
N ALA A 7 5.89 -0.05 12.17
CA ALA A 7 6.08 1.34 11.75
C ALA A 7 5.85 1.55 10.24
N GLN A 8 6.08 0.54 9.41
CA GLN A 8 5.87 0.63 7.97
C GLN A 8 4.39 0.54 7.60
N ALA A 9 3.63 -0.35 8.22
CA ALA A 9 2.19 -0.49 8.04
C ALA A 9 1.46 0.77 8.52
N THR A 10 1.87 1.32 9.67
CA THR A 10 1.36 2.59 10.19
C THR A 10 1.62 3.75 9.21
N ARG A 11 2.83 3.84 8.65
CA ARG A 11 3.17 4.85 7.64
C ARG A 11 2.36 4.69 6.35
N LEU A 12 2.16 3.45 5.90
CA LEU A 12 1.35 3.16 4.72
C LEU A 12 -0.11 3.58 4.93
N LEU A 13 -0.70 3.26 6.08
CA LEU A 13 -2.06 3.68 6.42
C LEU A 13 -2.20 5.21 6.40
N ALA A 14 -1.28 5.92 7.04
CA ALA A 14 -1.27 7.39 7.04
C ALA A 14 -1.16 7.97 5.61
N ARG A 15 -0.41 7.31 4.71
CA ARG A 15 -0.29 7.73 3.31
C ARG A 15 -1.54 7.41 2.48
N LEU A 16 -2.21 6.29 2.76
CA LEU A 16 -3.46 5.89 2.10
C LEU A 16 -4.63 6.82 2.43
N ARG A 17 -4.68 7.38 3.66
CA ARG A 17 -5.66 8.41 4.04
C ARG A 17 -5.59 9.67 3.15
N ARG A 18 -4.43 9.94 2.55
CA ARG A 18 -4.21 11.08 1.64
C ARG A 18 -4.55 10.76 0.19
N GLY A 19 -4.81 9.50 -0.14
CA GLY A 19 -5.11 9.03 -1.49
C GLY A 19 -4.40 7.73 -1.86
N PRO A 20 -4.73 7.17 -3.03
CA PRO A 20 -4.20 5.89 -3.48
C PRO A 20 -2.68 5.92 -3.69
N ILE A 21 -2.06 4.75 -3.58
CA ILE A 21 -0.63 4.57 -3.80
C ILE A 21 -0.36 3.26 -4.53
N THR A 22 0.64 3.24 -5.43
CA THR A 22 1.10 2.02 -6.08
C THR A 22 2.15 1.27 -5.25
N SER A 23 2.38 -0.01 -5.55
CA SER A 23 3.49 -0.76 -4.96
C SER A 23 4.85 -0.10 -5.21
N LEU A 24 5.01 0.53 -6.40
CA LEU A 24 6.24 1.23 -6.76
C LEU A 24 6.42 2.49 -5.91
N GLN A 25 5.39 3.31 -5.77
CA GLN A 25 5.40 4.46 -4.85
C GLN A 25 5.57 4.03 -3.39
N GLY A 26 5.06 2.88 -2.99
CA GLY A 26 5.30 2.34 -1.65
C GLY A 26 6.79 2.09 -1.37
N LEU A 27 7.54 1.65 -2.38
CA LEU A 27 8.99 1.54 -2.32
C LEU A 27 9.67 2.92 -2.32
N GLU A 28 9.30 3.79 -3.27
CA GLU A 28 9.98 5.07 -3.53
C GLU A 28 9.69 6.15 -2.47
N GLU A 29 8.42 6.30 -2.06
CA GLU A 29 7.98 7.33 -1.11
C GLU A 29 8.15 6.88 0.35
N LEU A 30 7.92 5.59 0.65
CA LEU A 30 7.80 5.10 2.03
C LEU A 30 8.91 4.15 2.47
N GLY A 31 9.76 3.68 1.55
CA GLY A 31 10.82 2.69 1.81
C GLY A 31 10.29 1.27 2.06
N ILE A 32 9.11 0.91 1.53
CA ILE A 32 8.46 -0.37 1.77
C ILE A 32 8.65 -1.30 0.56
N ALA A 33 9.64 -2.19 0.63
CA ALA A 33 9.93 -3.15 -0.45
C ALA A 33 8.78 -4.12 -0.76
N ARG A 34 8.01 -4.52 0.27
CA ARG A 34 6.85 -5.41 0.13
C ARG A 34 5.56 -4.71 0.54
N THR A 35 5.15 -3.70 -0.22
CA THR A 35 3.91 -2.94 0.04
C THR A 35 2.69 -3.86 0.19
N ALA A 36 2.60 -4.91 -0.64
CA ALA A 36 1.52 -5.90 -0.55
C ALA A 36 1.45 -6.62 0.81
N SER A 37 2.58 -6.87 1.47
CA SER A 37 2.61 -7.49 2.81
C SER A 37 1.98 -6.57 3.85
N ARG A 38 2.34 -5.28 3.83
CA ARG A 38 1.78 -4.27 4.72
C ARG A 38 0.28 -4.05 4.47
N VAL A 39 -0.16 -4.08 3.21
CA VAL A 39 -1.59 -4.04 2.87
C VAL A 39 -2.33 -5.28 3.42
N CYS A 40 -1.73 -6.47 3.32
CA CYS A 40 -2.31 -7.69 3.87
C CYS A 40 -2.48 -7.61 5.40
N GLU A 41 -1.49 -7.07 6.10
CA GLU A 41 -1.56 -6.83 7.54
C GLU A 41 -2.64 -5.81 7.90
N LEU A 42 -2.72 -4.68 7.19
CA LEU A 42 -3.77 -3.67 7.40
C LEU A 42 -5.17 -4.25 7.16
N ARG A 43 -5.35 -5.10 6.14
CA ARG A 43 -6.61 -5.81 5.90
C ARG A 43 -6.97 -6.75 7.05
N LYS A 44 -6.00 -7.50 7.56
CA LYS A 44 -6.17 -8.38 8.73
C LYS A 44 -6.50 -7.59 10.01
N ASP A 45 -5.98 -6.38 10.11
CA ASP A 45 -6.21 -5.45 11.22
C ASP A 45 -7.56 -4.72 11.12
N GLY A 46 -8.35 -4.99 10.06
CA GLY A 46 -9.72 -4.52 9.90
C GLY A 46 -9.90 -3.32 8.96
N HIS A 47 -8.84 -2.88 8.28
CA HIS A 47 -8.94 -1.80 7.29
C HIS A 47 -9.42 -2.31 5.93
N GLU A 48 -10.44 -1.68 5.37
CA GLU A 48 -10.92 -2.00 4.02
C GLU A 48 -10.07 -1.29 2.97
N ILE A 49 -9.18 -2.05 2.32
CA ILE A 49 -8.30 -1.55 1.26
C ILE A 49 -8.56 -2.38 0.01
N GLN A 50 -9.02 -1.76 -1.07
CA GLN A 50 -9.11 -2.44 -2.37
C GLN A 50 -7.83 -2.25 -3.18
N SER A 51 -7.68 -3.10 -4.19
CA SER A 51 -6.52 -3.10 -5.06
C SER A 51 -6.91 -3.36 -6.50
N GLU A 52 -6.28 -2.62 -7.40
CA GLU A 52 -6.40 -2.79 -8.85
C GLU A 52 -5.01 -2.82 -9.48
N TYR A 53 -4.89 -3.31 -10.72
CA TYR A 53 -3.65 -3.26 -11.46
C TYR A 53 -3.62 -2.08 -12.41
N VAL A 54 -2.58 -1.26 -12.33
CA VAL A 54 -2.37 -0.10 -13.21
C VAL A 54 -1.08 -0.26 -14.01
N LYS A 55 -1.05 0.31 -15.21
CA LYS A 55 0.17 0.40 -16.02
C LYS A 55 0.95 1.65 -15.61
N VAL A 56 2.21 1.48 -15.25
CA VAL A 56 3.14 2.59 -14.94
C VAL A 56 4.39 2.47 -15.81
N ARG A 57 5.21 3.50 -15.84
CA ARG A 57 6.56 3.42 -16.38
C ARG A 57 7.52 3.17 -15.21
N ASP A 58 8.43 2.22 -15.39
CA ASP A 58 9.54 2.06 -14.45
C ASP A 58 10.62 3.16 -14.68
N ARG A 59 11.67 3.12 -13.87
CA ARG A 59 12.81 4.04 -13.95
C ARG A 59 13.59 3.99 -15.27
N TYR A 60 13.40 2.93 -16.07
CA TYR A 60 14.01 2.75 -17.38
C TYR A 60 13.05 3.11 -18.51
N GLY A 61 11.86 3.64 -18.18
CA GLY A 61 10.84 4.07 -19.14
C GLY A 61 9.96 2.93 -19.68
N SER A 62 10.18 1.68 -19.24
CA SER A 62 9.44 0.51 -19.69
C SER A 62 8.06 0.45 -19.03
N LYS A 63 7.04 0.03 -19.79
CA LYS A 63 5.68 -0.15 -19.27
C LYS A 63 5.63 -1.42 -18.43
N CYS A 64 5.28 -1.29 -17.16
CA CYS A 64 5.05 -2.43 -16.26
C CYS A 64 3.69 -2.30 -15.58
N ARG A 65 3.20 -3.42 -15.02
CA ARG A 65 1.92 -3.47 -14.31
C ARG A 65 2.18 -3.62 -12.82
N VAL A 66 1.69 -2.67 -12.02
CA VAL A 66 1.85 -2.66 -10.56
C VAL A 66 0.47 -2.60 -9.89
N ALA A 67 0.40 -3.04 -8.63
CA ALA A 67 -0.84 -2.90 -7.87
C ALA A 67 -0.97 -1.47 -7.36
N ARG A 68 -2.17 -0.90 -7.46
CA ARG A 68 -2.60 0.36 -6.84
C ARG A 68 -3.56 0.04 -5.72
N TYR A 69 -3.34 0.64 -4.56
CA TYR A 69 -4.12 0.41 -3.35
C TYR A 69 -4.85 1.70 -2.98
N HIS A 70 -6.11 1.56 -2.55
CA HIS A 70 -6.90 2.69 -2.05
C HIS A 70 -7.62 2.27 -0.77
N LEU A 71 -7.66 3.17 0.22
CA LEU A 71 -8.40 2.96 1.47
C LEU A 71 -9.87 3.32 1.22
N VAL A 72 -10.75 2.34 1.35
CA VAL A 72 -12.21 2.53 1.25
C VAL A 72 -12.77 2.92 2.61
N LYS A 73 -12.36 2.18 3.64
CA LYS A 73 -12.81 2.39 5.01
C LYS A 73 -11.69 2.07 5.97
N GLU A 74 -11.45 2.99 6.89
CA GLU A 74 -10.57 2.73 8.01
C GLU A 74 -11.31 1.99 9.12
N ARG A 75 -10.61 1.11 9.87
CA ARG A 75 -11.17 0.52 11.08
C ARG A 75 -11.66 1.62 12.03
N ALA A 76 -12.77 1.36 12.73
CA ALA A 76 -13.34 2.28 13.71
C ALA A 76 -12.45 2.41 14.97
#